data_AF-A0A495ZM95-F1
#
_entry.id   AF-A0A495ZM95-F1
#
_cell.length_a   1.000
_cell.length_b   1.000
_cell.length_c   1.000
_cell.angle_alpha   90.00
_cell.angle_beta   90.00
_cell.angle_gamma   90.00
#
_symmetry.space_group_name_H-M   'P 1'
#
loop_
_entity.id
_entity.type
_entity.pdbx_description
1 polymer ?
#
loop_
_entity_poly.entity_id
_entity_poly.type
_entity_poly.pdbx_seq_one_letter_code
_entity_poly.pdbx_strand_id
1 'polypeptide(L)'
;MPVYPRFLLVEVVAVNVDDLKDKTLTVHASKSDQEGTDESLYVCDATRRVLNQYRDRAGITRDALFRHIRRGDHIQTNGLNPHSARRIIKKRAADGGVEGCISGHSLRVGSAVSLAQADATVVDMQVAGRWKSSQMPAHYAKAELAERGAIARFKDGKRQ
;
A
#
# COMPACT_ATOMS: atom_id res chain seq x y z
N MET A 1 -3.24 -11.63 -21.58
CA MET A 1 -3.77 -10.70 -20.56
C MET A 1 -2.64 -10.33 -19.61
N PRO A 2 -2.31 -9.04 -19.41
CA PRO A 2 -1.30 -8.70 -18.42
C PRO A 2 -1.86 -8.96 -17.02
N VAL A 3 -1.26 -9.91 -16.32
CA VAL A 3 -1.55 -10.18 -14.91
C VAL A 3 -0.99 -9.00 -14.12
N TYR A 4 -1.85 -8.07 -13.70
CA TYR A 4 -1.42 -6.95 -12.87
C TYR A 4 -0.83 -7.49 -11.56
N PRO A 5 0.42 -7.15 -11.20
CA PRO A 5 1.00 -7.64 -9.95
C PRO A 5 0.26 -7.06 -8.75
N ARG A 6 0.50 -7.60 -7.55
CA ARG A 6 -0.48 -7.73 -6.47
C ARG A 6 -0.17 -6.84 -5.25
N PHE A 7 -1.06 -5.93 -4.95
CA PHE A 7 -1.15 -5.16 -3.71
C PHE A 7 -2.61 -4.76 -3.66
N LEU A 8 -3.43 -5.76 -3.38
CA LEU A 8 -4.86 -5.59 -3.45
C LEU A 8 -5.30 -5.01 -2.12
N LEU A 9 -6.01 -3.88 -2.17
CA LEU A 9 -6.70 -3.30 -1.01
C LEU A 9 -7.50 -4.37 -0.24
N VAL A 10 -8.01 -5.41 -0.91
CA VAL A 10 -8.69 -6.54 -0.26
C VAL A 10 -7.80 -7.29 0.72
N GLU A 11 -6.52 -7.50 0.40
CA GLU A 11 -5.58 -8.27 1.21
C GLU A 11 -5.20 -7.48 2.46
N VAL A 12 -4.91 -6.18 2.30
CA VAL A 12 -4.62 -5.28 3.43
C VAL A 12 -5.81 -5.16 4.38
N VAL A 13 -7.03 -5.12 3.84
CA VAL A 13 -8.24 -4.99 4.65
C VAL A 13 -8.61 -6.30 5.37
N ALA A 14 -8.11 -7.44 4.89
CA ALA A 14 -8.39 -8.76 5.44
C ALA A 14 -7.44 -9.17 6.58
N VAL A 15 -6.43 -8.36 6.91
CA VAL A 15 -5.45 -8.69 7.97
C VAL A 15 -6.10 -8.73 9.36
N ASN A 16 -5.58 -9.62 10.19
CA ASN A 16 -5.92 -9.75 11.60
C ASN A 16 -4.95 -8.96 12.49
N VAL A 17 -5.35 -8.78 13.75
CA VAL A 17 -4.51 -8.16 14.78
C VAL A 17 -3.20 -8.92 14.96
N ASP A 18 -3.24 -10.26 14.89
CA ASP A 18 -2.06 -11.10 15.09
C ASP A 18 -1.04 -11.00 13.94
N ASP A 19 -1.45 -10.48 12.79
CA ASP A 19 -0.59 -10.28 11.63
C ASP A 19 0.29 -9.04 11.79
N LEU A 20 -0.08 -8.12 12.70
CA LEU A 20 0.70 -6.94 13.05
C LEU A 20 1.75 -7.32 14.11
N LYS A 21 3.01 -7.41 13.69
CA LYS A 21 4.17 -7.58 14.55
C LYS A 21 4.82 -6.21 14.83
N ASP A 22 5.97 -6.21 15.52
CA ASP A 22 6.65 -4.98 15.97
C ASP A 22 6.93 -4.00 14.82
N LYS A 23 7.49 -4.49 13.71
CA LYS A 23 7.86 -3.67 12.53
C LYS A 23 7.24 -4.15 11.23
N THR A 24 6.45 -5.21 11.27
CA THR A 24 5.93 -5.84 10.06
C THR A 24 4.43 -6.11 10.16
N LEU A 25 3.75 -6.07 9.03
CA LEU A 25 2.39 -6.55 8.84
C LEU A 25 2.44 -7.71 7.86
N THR A 26 2.00 -8.88 8.29
CA THR A 26 1.84 -10.02 7.40
C THR A 26 0.57 -9.86 6.57
N VAL A 27 0.71 -10.00 5.25
CA VAL A 27 -0.42 -9.98 4.33
C VAL A 27 -0.54 -11.34 3.68
N HIS A 28 -1.63 -12.03 4.01
CA HIS A 28 -1.94 -13.34 3.46
C HIS A 28 -2.41 -13.24 2.02
N ALA A 29 -2.02 -14.22 1.21
CA ALA A 29 -2.49 -14.31 -0.17
C ALA A 29 -4.01 -14.53 -0.22
N SER A 30 -4.68 -13.86 -1.15
CA SER A 30 -6.12 -14.04 -1.37
C SER A 30 -6.43 -15.40 -2.02
N LYS A 31 -7.62 -15.96 -1.76
CA LYS A 31 -8.10 -17.27 -2.30
C LYS A 31 -8.01 -17.44 -3.82
N SER A 32 -7.87 -16.36 -4.59
CA SER A 32 -7.64 -16.37 -6.04
C SER A 32 -6.16 -16.59 -6.42
N ASP A 33 -5.29 -16.89 -5.45
CA ASP A 33 -3.86 -17.06 -5.66
C ASP A 33 -3.36 -18.37 -5.05
N GLN A 34 -3.51 -19.46 -5.82
CA GLN A 34 -3.08 -20.80 -5.40
C GLN A 34 -1.55 -20.95 -5.26
N GLU A 35 -0.76 -19.94 -5.62
CA GLU A 35 0.71 -19.89 -5.49
C GLU A 35 1.22 -18.81 -4.53
N GLY A 36 0.33 -18.02 -3.91
CA GLY A 36 0.72 -16.86 -3.13
C GLY A 36 1.33 -17.22 -1.78
N THR A 37 2.58 -16.82 -1.55
CA THR A 37 3.22 -16.93 -0.22
C THR A 37 2.79 -15.75 0.65
N ASP A 38 2.66 -15.99 1.96
CA ASP A 38 2.52 -14.93 2.95
C ASP A 38 3.73 -13.99 2.88
N GLU A 39 3.48 -12.69 2.88
CA GLU A 39 4.56 -11.70 2.83
C GLU A 39 4.46 -10.72 3.98
N SER A 40 5.61 -10.42 4.59
CA SER A 40 5.75 -9.44 5.66
C SER A 40 6.14 -8.08 5.07
N LEU A 41 5.28 -7.09 5.26
CA LEU A 41 5.53 -5.71 4.84
C LEU A 41 6.03 -4.87 6.01
N TYR A 42 7.04 -4.05 5.78
CA TYR A 42 7.48 -3.09 6.79
C TYR A 42 6.37 -2.07 7.10
N VAL A 43 6.15 -1.82 8.38
CA VAL A 43 5.24 -0.79 8.88
C VAL A 43 6.02 0.18 9.75
N CYS A 44 6.09 1.43 9.32
CA CYS A 44 6.78 2.47 10.07
C CYS A 44 6.06 2.81 11.38
N ASP A 45 6.81 3.41 12.31
CA ASP A 45 6.33 3.75 13.65
C ASP A 45 5.13 4.68 13.64
N ALA A 46 5.08 5.63 12.70
CA ALA A 46 3.95 6.54 12.55
C ALA A 46 2.65 5.80 12.21
N THR A 47 2.68 4.91 11.21
CA THR A 47 1.53 4.07 10.85
C THR A 47 1.13 3.16 12.00
N ARG A 48 2.10 2.56 12.69
CA ARG A 48 1.84 1.68 13.84
C ARG A 48 1.15 2.43 14.99
N ARG A 49 1.58 3.66 15.29
CA ARG A 49 0.92 4.51 16.31
C ARG A 49 -0.54 4.76 15.96
N VAL A 50 -0.85 5.10 14.70
CA VAL A 50 -2.23 5.32 14.25
C VAL A 50 -3.06 4.03 14.34
N LEU A 51 -2.48 2.88 13.94
CA LEU A 51 -3.15 1.58 14.06
C LEU A 51 -3.47 1.23 15.52
N ASN A 52 -2.53 1.45 16.43
CA ASN A 52 -2.75 1.21 17.87
C ASN A 52 -3.81 2.14 18.45
N GLN A 53 -3.75 3.44 18.15
CA GLN A 53 -4.79 4.38 18.58
C GLN A 53 -6.19 3.99 18.09
N TYR A 54 -6.28 3.54 16.84
CA TYR A 54 -7.53 3.01 16.29
C TYR A 54 -7.99 1.75 17.05
N ARG A 55 -7.10 0.79 17.31
CA ARG A 55 -7.42 -0.43 18.07
C ARG A 55 -7.92 -0.12 19.47
N ASP A 56 -7.23 0.77 20.18
CA ASP A 56 -7.56 1.16 21.55
C ASP A 56 -8.95 1.83 21.59
N ARG A 57 -9.20 2.77 20.68
CA ARG A 57 -10.49 3.45 20.58
C ARG A 57 -11.62 2.52 20.15
N ALA A 58 -11.31 1.51 19.34
CA ALA A 58 -12.28 0.56 18.82
C ALA A 58 -12.46 -0.69 19.72
N GLY A 59 -11.66 -0.84 20.79
CA GLY A 59 -11.66 -2.03 21.63
C GLY A 59 -11.25 -3.32 20.89
N ILE A 60 -10.40 -3.22 19.86
CA ILE A 60 -10.03 -4.35 19.01
C ILE A 60 -8.77 -5.05 19.55
N THR A 61 -8.97 -6.22 20.15
CA THR A 61 -7.89 -7.02 20.75
C THR A 61 -7.50 -8.25 19.94
N ARG A 62 -8.39 -8.79 19.09
CA ARG A 62 -8.16 -10.00 18.28
C ARG A 62 -8.89 -9.94 16.93
N ASP A 63 -8.75 -10.99 16.12
CA ASP A 63 -9.31 -11.19 14.76
C ASP A 63 -9.08 -9.98 13.83
N ALA A 64 -10.02 -9.67 12.92
CA ALA A 64 -9.85 -8.65 11.89
C ALA A 64 -9.41 -7.28 12.47
N LEU A 65 -8.34 -6.72 11.92
CA LEU A 65 -7.83 -5.42 12.32
C LEU A 65 -8.80 -4.32 11.87
N PHE A 66 -9.19 -4.33 10.61
CA PHE A 66 -10.17 -3.39 10.08
C PHE A 66 -11.58 -3.96 10.22
N ARG A 67 -12.43 -3.30 11.01
CA ARG A 67 -13.81 -3.76 11.28
C ARG A 67 -14.82 -2.88 10.55
N HIS A 68 -15.98 -3.45 10.25
CA HIS A 68 -17.10 -2.67 9.74
C HIS A 68 -17.68 -1.78 10.87
N ILE A 69 -17.93 -0.51 10.58
CA ILE A 69 -18.53 0.44 11.53
C ILE A 69 -19.93 0.81 11.01
N ARG A 70 -20.96 0.51 11.80
CA ARG A 70 -22.34 0.93 11.50
C ARG A 70 -22.62 2.35 12.04
N ARG A 71 -23.76 2.92 11.67
CA ARG A 71 -24.21 4.23 12.19
C ARG A 71 -24.24 4.21 13.72
N GLY A 72 -23.88 5.34 14.33
CA GLY A 72 -23.79 5.47 15.79
C GLY A 72 -22.56 4.78 16.38
N ASP A 73 -21.45 4.71 15.64
CA ASP A 73 -20.16 4.16 16.08
C ASP A 73 -20.18 2.69 16.56
N HIS A 74 -21.15 1.92 16.08
CA HIS A 74 -21.26 0.50 16.41
C HIS A 74 -20.28 -0.34 15.58
N ILE A 75 -19.15 -0.68 16.20
CA ILE A 75 -18.11 -1.55 15.64
C ILE A 75 -18.63 -2.99 15.59
N GLN A 76 -18.53 -3.61 14.43
CA GLN A 76 -18.98 -4.97 14.19
C GLN A 76 -17.83 -5.97 14.34
N THR A 77 -18.17 -7.24 14.54
CA THR A 77 -17.20 -8.34 14.58
C THR A 77 -16.80 -8.83 13.19
N ASN A 78 -17.42 -8.37 12.10
CA ASN A 78 -16.96 -8.73 10.76
C ASN A 78 -15.86 -7.77 10.28
N GLY A 79 -14.97 -8.31 9.45
CA GLY A 79 -13.95 -7.53 8.76
C GLY A 79 -14.57 -6.46 7.86
N LEU A 80 -13.82 -5.39 7.63
CA LEU A 80 -14.23 -4.30 6.75
C LEU A 80 -14.36 -4.83 5.31
N ASN A 81 -15.45 -4.47 4.64
CA ASN A 81 -15.64 -4.86 3.23
C ASN A 81 -14.70 -4.03 2.32
N PRO A 82 -14.02 -4.65 1.33
CA PRO A 82 -13.20 -3.93 0.36
C PRO A 82 -13.91 -2.77 -0.36
N HIS A 83 -15.20 -2.89 -0.66
CA HIS A 83 -16.01 -1.79 -1.21
C HIS A 83 -16.11 -0.61 -0.25
N SER A 84 -16.27 -0.88 1.05
CA SER A 84 -16.28 0.17 2.07
C SER A 84 -14.90 0.82 2.21
N ALA A 85 -13.82 0.04 2.17
CA ALA A 85 -12.46 0.58 2.16
C ALA A 85 -12.22 1.50 0.95
N ARG A 86 -12.66 1.12 -0.26
CA ARG A 86 -12.59 1.98 -1.45
C ARG A 86 -13.35 3.30 -1.25
N ARG A 87 -14.55 3.26 -0.66
CA ARG A 87 -15.31 4.47 -0.34
C ARG A 87 -14.61 5.36 0.67
N ILE A 88 -13.98 4.78 1.70
CA ILE A 88 -13.19 5.51 2.70
C ILE A 88 -12.03 6.23 2.01
N ILE A 89 -11.26 5.52 1.18
CA ILE A 89 -10.13 6.12 0.43
C ILE A 89 -10.61 7.28 -0.44
N LYS A 90 -11.68 7.07 -1.23
CA LYS A 90 -12.22 8.12 -2.11
C LYS A 90 -12.69 9.34 -1.31
N LYS A 91 -13.37 9.12 -0.18
CA LYS A 91 -13.82 10.20 0.69
C LYS A 91 -12.63 10.97 1.27
N ARG A 92 -11.63 10.28 1.81
CA ARG A 92 -10.44 10.92 2.39
C ARG A 92 -9.59 11.66 1.35
N ALA A 93 -9.50 11.14 0.13
CA ALA A 93 -8.88 11.85 -0.99
C ALA A 93 -9.60 13.18 -1.29
N ALA A 94 -10.94 13.16 -1.36
CA ALA A 94 -11.74 14.36 -1.56
C ALA A 94 -11.62 15.36 -0.40
N ASP A 95 -11.67 14.89 0.85
CA ASP A 95 -11.46 15.73 2.04
C ASP A 95 -10.07 16.41 2.02
N GLY A 96 -9.07 15.76 1.43
CA GLY A 96 -7.71 16.28 1.26
C GLY A 96 -7.49 17.11 -0.01
N GLY A 97 -8.53 17.42 -0.78
CA GLY A 97 -8.42 18.21 -2.01
C GLY A 97 -7.76 17.47 -3.19
N VAL A 98 -7.66 16.14 -3.13
CA VAL A 98 -7.10 15.34 -4.23
C VAL A 98 -8.17 15.14 -5.30
N GLU A 99 -7.93 15.70 -6.48
CA GLU A 99 -8.83 15.57 -7.62
C GLU A 99 -8.70 14.20 -8.31
N GLY A 100 -9.81 13.70 -8.87
CA GLY A 100 -9.84 12.49 -9.70
C GLY A 100 -10.28 11.20 -8.99
N CYS A 101 -10.22 10.08 -9.73
CA CYS A 101 -10.65 8.77 -9.29
C CYS A 101 -9.54 8.03 -8.51
N ILE A 102 -9.39 8.34 -7.23
CA ILE A 102 -8.44 7.63 -6.36
C ILE A 102 -8.95 6.23 -6.00
N SER A 103 -8.12 5.24 -6.25
CA SER A 103 -8.35 3.84 -5.92
C SER A 103 -7.12 3.23 -5.21
N GLY A 104 -7.25 2.00 -4.71
CA GLY A 104 -6.10 1.27 -4.17
C GLY A 104 -4.96 1.10 -5.20
N HIS A 105 -5.28 1.01 -6.49
CA HIS A 105 -4.27 0.98 -7.55
C HIS A 105 -3.53 2.32 -7.66
N SER A 106 -4.26 3.43 -7.59
CA SER A 106 -3.68 4.79 -7.63
C SER A 106 -2.70 5.00 -6.47
N LEU A 107 -3.04 4.53 -5.27
CA LEU A 107 -2.15 4.59 -4.10
C LEU A 107 -0.85 3.81 -4.34
N ARG A 108 -0.92 2.61 -4.91
CA ARG A 108 0.26 1.81 -5.21
C ARG A 108 1.16 2.45 -6.27
N VAL A 109 0.57 3.03 -7.33
CA VAL A 109 1.31 3.78 -8.34
C VAL A 109 1.99 4.98 -7.71
N GLY A 110 1.27 5.74 -6.87
CA GLY A 110 1.83 6.88 -6.12
C GLY A 110 2.99 6.48 -5.21
N SER A 111 2.91 5.33 -4.53
CA SER A 111 4.02 4.78 -3.74
C SER A 111 5.24 4.48 -4.61
N ALA A 112 5.06 3.91 -5.80
CA ALA A 112 6.17 3.64 -6.73
C ALA A 112 6.89 4.94 -7.13
N VAL A 113 6.11 5.96 -7.50
CA VAL A 113 6.62 7.29 -7.87
C VAL A 113 7.36 7.94 -6.69
N SER A 114 6.79 7.87 -5.49
CA SER A 114 7.40 8.43 -4.27
C SER A 114 8.73 7.74 -3.92
N LEU A 115 8.82 6.42 -4.11
CA LEU A 115 10.05 5.67 -3.93
C LEU A 115 11.11 6.07 -4.97
N ALA A 116 10.72 6.25 -6.23
CA ALA A 116 11.64 6.73 -7.27
C ALA A 116 12.16 8.14 -6.98
N GLN A 117 11.30 9.03 -6.45
CA GLN A 117 11.69 10.37 -6.01
C GLN A 117 12.67 10.36 -4.82
N ALA A 118 12.60 9.31 -3.99
CA ALA A 118 13.52 9.04 -2.89
C ALA A 118 14.76 8.22 -3.31
N ASP A 119 15.07 8.19 -4.61
CA ASP A 119 16.23 7.51 -5.20
C ASP A 119 16.25 5.98 -5.01
N ALA A 120 15.09 5.36 -4.76
CA ALA A 120 14.97 3.91 -4.73
C ALA A 120 15.18 3.30 -6.12
N THR A 121 15.86 2.15 -6.19
CA THR A 121 16.06 1.46 -7.46
C THR A 121 14.77 0.78 -7.93
N VAL A 122 14.71 0.41 -9.21
CA VAL A 122 13.59 -0.38 -9.74
C VAL A 122 13.45 -1.72 -9.00
N VAL A 123 14.55 -2.29 -8.50
CA VAL A 123 14.53 -3.52 -7.69
C VAL A 123 13.90 -3.26 -6.32
N ASP A 124 14.29 -2.17 -5.65
CA ASP A 124 13.70 -1.79 -4.36
C ASP A 124 12.20 -1.55 -4.49
N MET A 125 11.79 -0.85 -5.55
CA MET A 125 10.38 -0.66 -5.87
C MET A 125 9.70 -2.00 -6.13
N GLN A 126 10.29 -2.87 -6.94
CA GLN A 126 9.74 -4.20 -7.25
C GLN A 126 9.44 -4.99 -5.97
N VAL A 127 10.39 -5.02 -5.04
CA VAL A 127 10.25 -5.70 -3.74
C VAL A 127 9.19 -5.00 -2.89
N ALA A 128 9.29 -3.69 -2.67
CA ALA A 128 8.40 -2.93 -1.80
C ALA A 128 6.93 -3.00 -2.26
N GLY A 129 6.70 -2.95 -3.58
CA GLY A 129 5.37 -3.03 -4.14
C GLY A 129 4.95 -4.42 -4.58
N ARG A 130 5.72 -5.49 -4.29
CA ARG A 130 5.37 -6.88 -4.61
C ARG A 130 5.03 -7.11 -6.09
N TRP A 131 5.80 -6.51 -7.00
CA TRP A 131 5.64 -6.71 -8.43
C TRP A 131 6.38 -7.98 -8.88
N LYS A 132 5.71 -8.84 -9.67
CA LYS A 132 6.33 -10.06 -10.24
C LYS A 132 7.50 -9.74 -11.18
N SER A 133 7.50 -8.55 -11.77
CA SER A 133 8.53 -8.07 -12.70
C SER A 133 8.81 -6.59 -12.46
N SER A 134 10.05 -6.20 -12.71
CA SER A 134 10.55 -4.82 -12.66
C SER A 134 9.93 -3.90 -13.71
N GLN A 135 9.30 -4.47 -14.75
CA GLN A 135 8.72 -3.69 -15.85
C GLN A 135 7.61 -2.73 -15.40
N MET A 136 6.73 -3.17 -14.50
CA MET A 136 5.60 -2.35 -14.02
C MET A 136 6.04 -1.18 -13.14
N PRO A 137 6.87 -1.36 -12.10
CA PRO A 137 7.36 -0.21 -11.32
C PRO A 137 8.19 0.76 -12.17
N ALA A 138 9.02 0.26 -13.09
CA ALA A 138 9.76 1.11 -14.03
C ALA A 138 8.83 1.92 -14.95
N HIS A 139 7.72 1.32 -15.42
CA HIS A 139 6.73 2.01 -16.22
C HIS A 139 6.06 3.16 -15.46
N TYR A 140 5.65 2.92 -14.21
CA TYR A 140 5.01 3.96 -13.38
C TYR A 140 5.96 5.09 -12.99
N ALA A 141 7.21 4.76 -12.69
CA ALA A 141 8.23 5.73 -12.29
C ALA A 141 9.00 6.33 -13.48
N LYS A 142 8.59 6.08 -14.73
CA LYS A 142 9.37 6.41 -15.93
C LYS A 142 9.77 7.89 -16.01
N ALA A 143 8.87 8.80 -15.67
CA ALA A 143 9.15 10.25 -15.72
C ALA A 143 10.24 10.64 -14.71
N GLU A 144 10.05 10.27 -13.44
CA GLU A 144 11.01 10.52 -12.35
C GLU A 144 12.39 9.90 -12.63
N LEU A 145 12.39 8.66 -13.10
CA LEU A 145 13.63 7.94 -13.45
C LEU A 145 14.32 8.54 -14.69
N ALA A 146 13.60 9.22 -15.58
CA ALA A 146 14.19 9.84 -16.77
C ALA A 146 14.94 11.12 -16.43
N GLU A 147 14.37 11.99 -15.58
CA GLU A 147 15.01 13.23 -15.11
C GLU A 147 16.31 12.97 -14.35
N ARG A 148 16.40 11.81 -13.68
CA ARG A 148 17.56 11.42 -12.87
C ARG A 148 18.27 10.19 -13.41
N GLY A 149 18.01 9.84 -14.67
CA GLY A 149 18.49 8.62 -15.31
C GLY A 149 20.00 8.59 -15.47
N ALA A 150 20.52 7.44 -15.90
CA ALA A 150 21.96 7.26 -16.14
C ALA A 150 22.55 8.35 -17.05
N ILE A 151 21.77 8.82 -18.02
CA ILE A 151 22.15 9.90 -18.95
C ILE A 151 22.22 11.26 -18.24
N ALA A 152 21.24 11.61 -17.41
CA ALA A 152 21.23 12.87 -16.66
C ALA A 152 22.42 12.92 -15.69
N ARG A 153 22.63 11.87 -14.89
CA ARG A 153 23.79 11.76 -13.99
C ARG A 153 25.12 11.82 -14.73
N PHE A 154 25.22 11.18 -15.90
CA PHE A 154 26.44 11.22 -16.71
C PHE A 154 26.72 12.61 -17.31
N LYS A 155 25.68 13.36 -17.71
CA LYS A 155 25.83 14.71 -18.27
C LYS A 155 26.09 15.76 -17.20
N ASP A 156 25.38 15.68 -16.08
CA ASP A 156 25.45 16.68 -15.01
C ASP A 156 26.62 16.43 -14.05
N GLY A 157 27.03 15.17 -13.87
CA GLY A 157 28.22 14.79 -13.10
C GLY A 157 29.56 15.11 -13.77
N LYS A 158 29.56 15.53 -15.04
CA LYS A 158 30.76 15.97 -15.78
C LYS A 158 31.05 17.47 -15.69
N ARG A 159 30.31 18.21 -14.87
CA ARG A 159 30.61 19.62 -14.53
C ARG A 159 31.37 19.72 -13.21
N GLN A 160 32.55 19.12 -13.13
CA GLN A 160 33.59 19.47 -12.14
C GLN A 160 34.95 19.35 -12.81
#